data_AF-A0A5K0VZ81-F1
#
_entry.id   AF-A0A5K0VZ81-F1
#
_cell.length_a   1.000
_cell.length_b   1.000
_cell.length_c   1.000
_cell.angle_alpha   90.00
_cell.angle_beta   90.00
_cell.angle_gamma   90.00
#
_symmetry.space_group_name_H-M   'P 1'
#
loop_
_entity.id
_entity.type
_entity.pdbx_description
1 polymer ?
#
loop_
_entity_poly.entity_id
_entity_poly.type
_entity_poly.pdbx_seq_one_letter_code
_entity_poly.pdbx_strand_id
1 'polypeptide(L)'
;IPIHRRRLSDMELFCVEEQELFDQIYSIVRGFPHLLPPSKVSLVESLRSNFSMLIPNISCLSRSPEEAEAFSAPDRLASYLNAFKIYTYSLLSIVLILVSRTRLRGLLRLATK
;
A
#
# COMPACT_ATOMS: atom_id res chain seq x y z
N ILE A 1 -0.62 -1.58 -17.62
CA ILE A 1 -0.67 -0.42 -16.68
C ILE A 1 -2.08 0.17 -16.50
N PRO A 2 -2.91 0.44 -17.54
CA PRO A 2 -4.19 1.14 -17.32
C PRO A 2 -5.24 0.32 -16.56
N ILE A 3 -5.18 -1.01 -16.62
CA ILE A 3 -6.15 -1.92 -15.95
C ILE A 3 -5.96 -1.92 -14.43
N HIS A 4 -4.71 -1.90 -13.96
CA HIS A 4 -4.39 -1.97 -12.53
C HIS A 4 -4.66 -0.65 -11.80
N ARG A 5 -4.57 0.47 -12.53
CA ARG A 5 -4.95 1.78 -12.01
C ARG A 5 -6.45 1.83 -11.67
N ARG A 6 -7.29 1.17 -12.49
CA ARG A 6 -8.73 1.03 -12.23
C ARG A 6 -9.00 0.25 -10.96
N ARG A 7 -8.44 -0.95 -10.76
CA ARG A 7 -8.75 -1.74 -9.54
C ARG A 7 -8.33 -1.05 -8.22
N LEU A 8 -7.22 -0.32 -8.18
CA LEU A 8 -6.85 0.46 -6.98
C LEU A 8 -7.64 1.77 -6.83
N SER A 9 -8.25 2.29 -7.90
CA SER A 9 -9.09 3.50 -7.86
C SER A 9 -10.58 3.20 -7.71
N ASP A 10 -11.02 2.01 -8.09
CA ASP A 10 -12.41 1.55 -8.09
C ASP A 10 -12.77 1.06 -6.69
N MET A 11 -12.79 1.99 -5.74
CA MET A 11 -13.60 2.05 -4.50
C MET A 11 -13.74 0.82 -3.57
N GLU A 12 -13.03 -0.28 -3.77
CA GLU A 12 -13.02 -1.42 -2.85
C GLU A 12 -11.74 -1.42 -2.03
N LEU A 13 -11.77 -0.73 -0.88
CA LEU A 13 -10.63 -0.60 0.05
C LEU A 13 -9.96 -1.92 0.42
N PHE A 14 -10.73 -3.01 0.45
CA PHE A 14 -10.32 -4.35 0.84
C PHE A 14 -9.89 -5.26 -0.34
N CYS A 15 -10.01 -4.81 -1.60
CA CYS A 15 -9.65 -5.63 -2.77
C CYS A 15 -8.17 -6.08 -2.76
N VAL A 16 -7.31 -5.39 -2.00
CA VAL A 16 -5.90 -5.75 -1.83
C VAL A 16 -5.69 -7.09 -1.13
N GLU A 17 -6.73 -7.64 -0.47
CA GLU A 17 -6.70 -8.99 0.09
C GLU A 17 -6.85 -10.09 -0.97
N GLU A 18 -7.39 -9.76 -2.15
CA GLU A 18 -7.44 -10.71 -3.26
C GLU A 18 -6.03 -11.10 -3.65
N GLN A 19 -5.77 -12.42 -3.66
CA GLN A 19 -4.43 -12.96 -3.92
C GLN A 19 -3.83 -12.42 -5.23
N GLU A 20 -4.63 -12.33 -6.29
CA GLU A 20 -4.16 -11.78 -7.57
C GLU A 20 -3.69 -10.34 -7.47
N LEU A 21 -4.41 -9.50 -6.72
CA LEU A 21 -4.04 -8.10 -6.52
C LEU A 21 -2.84 -7.97 -5.59
N PHE A 22 -2.81 -8.76 -4.51
CA PHE A 22 -1.68 -8.82 -3.61
C PHE A 22 -0.38 -9.18 -4.35
N ASP A 23 -0.38 -10.26 -5.13
CA ASP A 23 0.79 -10.74 -5.87
C ASP A 23 1.27 -9.70 -6.89
N GLN A 24 0.32 -9.00 -7.53
CA GLN A 24 0.64 -7.91 -8.47
C GLN A 24 1.28 -6.71 -7.76
N ILE A 25 0.69 -6.24 -6.66
CA ILE A 25 1.24 -5.13 -5.87
C ILE A 25 2.62 -5.51 -5.37
N TYR A 26 2.78 -6.72 -4.84
CA TYR A 26 4.06 -7.24 -4.38
C TYR A 26 5.11 -7.23 -5.49
N SER A 27 4.80 -7.75 -6.67
CA SER A 27 5.70 -7.76 -7.83
C SER A 27 6.12 -6.34 -8.25
N ILE A 28 5.17 -5.42 -8.33
CA ILE A 28 5.43 -4.02 -8.69
C ILE A 28 6.30 -3.33 -7.63
N VAL A 29 6.04 -3.56 -6.35
CA VAL A 29 6.84 -3.01 -5.22
C VAL A 29 8.27 -3.54 -5.26
N ARG A 30 8.47 -4.84 -5.51
CA ARG A 30 9.82 -5.43 -5.66
C ARG A 30 10.55 -4.87 -6.89
N GLY A 31 9.83 -4.64 -7.97
CA GLY A 31 10.32 -4.00 -9.19
C GLY A 31 10.43 -2.48 -9.13
N PHE A 32 10.03 -1.83 -8.02
CA PHE A 32 9.88 -0.38 -7.91
C PHE A 32 11.05 0.43 -8.49
N PRO A 33 12.32 0.06 -8.27
CA PRO A 33 13.46 0.86 -8.76
C PRO A 33 13.57 0.93 -10.28
N HIS A 34 13.07 -0.09 -10.97
CA HIS A 34 13.08 -0.22 -12.42
C HIS A 34 11.85 0.43 -13.07
N LEU A 35 10.86 0.86 -12.29
CA LEU A 35 9.70 1.57 -12.81
C LEU A 35 10.08 2.94 -13.37
N LEU A 36 9.35 3.35 -14.41
CA LEU A 36 9.40 4.70 -14.95
C LEU A 36 8.99 5.72 -13.87
N PRO A 37 9.59 6.93 -13.83
CA PRO A 37 9.24 7.98 -12.88
C PRO A 37 7.74 8.25 -12.71
N PRO A 38 6.92 8.42 -13.77
CA PRO A 38 5.47 8.63 -13.62
C PRO A 38 4.75 7.45 -12.96
N SER A 39 5.19 6.21 -13.22
CA SER A 39 4.63 5.00 -12.61
C SER A 39 4.96 4.88 -11.13
N LYS A 40 6.14 5.35 -10.71
CA LYS A 40 6.54 5.41 -9.29
C LYS A 40 5.64 6.34 -8.50
N VAL A 41 5.45 7.56 -9.01
CA VAL A 41 4.59 8.58 -8.39
C VAL A 41 3.16 8.06 -8.30
N SER A 42 2.61 7.56 -9.42
CA SER A 42 1.26 7.02 -9.44
C SER A 42 1.06 5.86 -8.46
N LEU A 43 2.02 4.93 -8.34
CA LEU A 43 1.91 3.81 -7.40
C LEU A 43 1.89 4.30 -5.95
N VAL A 44 2.83 5.16 -5.59
CA VAL A 44 2.93 5.68 -4.22
C VAL A 44 1.70 6.50 -3.86
N GLU A 45 1.22 7.33 -4.78
CA GLU A 45 -0.01 8.11 -4.58
C GLU A 45 -1.24 7.22 -4.40
N SER A 46 -1.40 6.17 -5.21
CA SER A 46 -2.51 5.22 -5.06
C SER A 46 -2.46 4.47 -3.73
N LEU A 47 -1.30 3.89 -3.37
CA LEU A 47 -1.13 3.19 -2.09
C LEU A 47 -1.38 4.11 -0.90
N ARG A 48 -0.85 5.35 -0.95
CA ARG A 48 -1.03 6.35 0.10
C ARG A 48 -2.49 6.78 0.23
N SER A 49 -3.17 7.07 -0.88
CA SER A 49 -4.57 7.51 -0.85
C SER A 49 -5.48 6.42 -0.29
N ASN A 50 -5.28 5.16 -0.69
CA ASN A 50 -6.04 4.04 -0.15
C ASN A 50 -5.75 3.80 1.34
N PHE A 51 -4.48 3.91 1.74
CA PHE A 51 -4.11 3.87 3.16
C PHE A 51 -4.74 5.00 3.97
N SER A 52 -4.79 6.23 3.43
CA SER A 52 -5.42 7.37 4.11
C SER A 52 -6.94 7.21 4.25
N MET A 53 -7.61 6.48 3.36
CA MET A 53 -9.03 6.16 3.48
C MET A 53 -9.32 5.07 4.52
N LEU A 54 -8.33 4.25 4.88
CA LEU A 54 -8.47 3.30 5.98
C LEU A 54 -8.54 4.04 7.35
N ILE A 55 -7.66 5.02 7.58
CA ILE A 55 -7.54 5.76 8.85
C ILE A 55 -8.88 6.32 9.42
N PRO A 56 -9.71 7.06 8.66
CA PRO A 56 -10.96 7.63 9.17
C PRO A 56 -11.99 6.56 9.56
N ASN A 57 -11.96 5.37 8.93
CA ASN A 57 -12.87 4.27 9.27
C ASN A 57 -12.58 3.69 10.66
N ILE A 58 -11.34 3.72 11.17
CA ILE A 58 -11.04 3.32 12.56
C ILE A 58 -11.63 4.32 13.56
N SER A 59 -11.51 5.62 13.28
CA SER A 59 -12.03 6.65 14.18
C SER A 59 -13.56 6.60 14.31
N CYS A 60 -14.28 6.17 13.26
CA CYS A 60 -15.73 5.93 13.33
C CYS A 60 -16.08 4.73 14.24
N LEU A 61 -15.29 3.64 14.23
CA LEU A 61 -15.46 2.49 15.14
C LEU A 61 -15.48 2.88 16.62
N SER A 62 -14.79 3.97 16.97
CA SER A 62 -14.67 4.44 18.36
C SER A 62 -15.81 5.34 18.85
N ARG A 63 -16.68 5.83 17.94
CA ARG A 63 -17.60 6.95 18.24
C ARG A 63 -19.09 6.64 18.20
N SER A 64 -19.54 5.52 17.62
CA SER A 64 -20.97 5.16 17.61
C SER A 64 -21.19 3.66 17.76
N PRO A 65 -22.02 3.20 18.73
CA PRO A 65 -22.40 1.80 18.87
C PRO A 65 -23.22 1.27 17.67
N GLU A 66 -23.94 2.14 16.96
CA GLU A 66 -24.72 1.75 15.76
C GLU A 66 -23.82 1.53 14.53
N GLU A 67 -22.76 2.32 14.39
CA GLU A 67 -21.73 2.12 13.35
C GLU A 67 -20.79 0.96 13.72
N ALA A 68 -20.55 0.76 15.03
CA ALA A 68 -19.84 -0.39 15.55
C ALA A 68 -20.61 -1.69 15.28
N GLU A 69 -21.95 -1.71 15.35
CA GLU A 69 -22.79 -2.85 14.94
C GLU A 69 -22.75 -3.09 13.42
N ALA A 70 -22.67 -2.05 12.59
CA ALA A 70 -22.45 -2.20 11.15
C ALA A 70 -21.02 -2.68 10.78
N PHE A 71 -20.07 -2.54 11.71
CA PHE A 71 -18.69 -3.02 11.62
C PHE A 71 -18.40 -4.23 12.53
N SER A 72 -19.36 -4.68 13.35
CA SER A 72 -19.18 -5.73 14.36
C SER A 72 -19.17 -7.12 13.76
N ALA A 73 -19.41 -7.23 12.45
CA ALA A 73 -19.05 -8.41 11.69
C ALA A 73 -17.52 -8.61 11.84
N PRO A 74 -17.07 -9.64 12.57
CA PRO A 74 -15.64 -9.88 12.83
C PRO A 74 -14.82 -9.95 11.54
N ASP A 75 -15.47 -10.36 10.45
CA ASP A 75 -14.90 -10.42 9.10
C ASP A 75 -14.49 -9.05 8.56
N ARG A 76 -15.25 -7.97 8.85
CA ARG A 76 -14.92 -6.62 8.37
C ARG A 76 -13.72 -6.02 9.12
N LEU A 77 -13.62 -6.29 10.43
CA LEU A 77 -12.45 -5.89 11.22
C LEU A 77 -11.21 -6.66 10.78
N ALA A 78 -11.34 -7.96 10.51
CA ALA A 78 -10.24 -8.79 9.99
C ALA A 78 -9.76 -8.26 8.63
N SER A 79 -10.68 -7.99 7.70
CA SER A 79 -10.38 -7.40 6.40
C SER A 79 -9.69 -6.04 6.51
N TYR A 80 -10.18 -5.20 7.43
CA TYR A 80 -9.56 -3.90 7.70
C TYR A 80 -8.10 -4.05 8.17
N LEU A 81 -7.85 -4.93 9.15
CA LEU A 81 -6.52 -5.18 9.66
C LEU A 81 -5.60 -5.78 8.58
N ASN A 82 -6.12 -6.63 7.71
CA ASN A 82 -5.38 -7.22 6.59
C ASN A 82 -5.00 -6.15 5.56
N ALA A 83 -5.97 -5.36 5.11
CA ALA A 83 -5.72 -4.25 4.19
C ALA A 83 -4.69 -3.28 4.77
N PHE A 84 -4.82 -2.91 6.05
CA PHE A 84 -3.85 -2.08 6.75
C PHE A 84 -2.43 -2.68 6.72
N LYS A 85 -2.28 -3.97 7.03
CA LYS A 85 -0.98 -4.68 6.94
C LYS A 85 -0.41 -4.64 5.53
N ILE A 86 -1.23 -4.86 4.50
CA ILE A 86 -0.78 -4.92 3.10
C ILE A 86 -0.32 -3.55 2.61
N TYR A 87 -1.09 -2.48 2.86
CA TYR A 87 -0.70 -1.13 2.46
C TYR A 87 0.55 -0.64 3.18
N THR A 88 0.63 -0.84 4.51
CA THR A 88 1.81 -0.45 5.29
C THR A 88 3.05 -1.23 4.86
N TYR A 89 2.93 -2.54 4.67
CA TYR A 89 4.02 -3.37 4.16
C TYR A 89 4.52 -2.87 2.80
N SER A 90 3.60 -2.58 1.87
CA SER A 90 3.93 -2.11 0.52
C SER A 90 4.67 -0.77 0.55
N LEU A 91 4.16 0.20 1.32
CA LEU A 91 4.79 1.52 1.47
C LEU A 91 6.17 1.44 2.14
N LEU A 92 6.29 0.68 3.23
CA LEU A 92 7.57 0.48 3.93
C LEU A 92 8.59 -0.24 3.04
N SER A 93 8.15 -1.23 2.26
CA SER A 93 9.00 -1.94 1.32
C SER A 93 9.59 -1.00 0.26
N ILE A 94 8.77 -0.09 -0.29
CA ILE A 94 9.26 0.94 -1.22
C ILE A 94 10.34 1.81 -0.55
N VAL A 95 10.10 2.29 0.67
CA VAL A 95 11.07 3.10 1.43
C VAL A 95 12.38 2.33 1.67
N LEU A 96 12.30 1.09 2.16
CA LEU A 96 13.47 0.25 2.43
C LEU A 96 14.31 -0.01 1.19
N ILE A 97 13.67 -0.25 0.05
CA ILE A 97 14.33 -0.44 -1.25
C ILE A 97 15.08 0.83 -1.66
N LEU A 98 14.45 2.01 -1.51
CA LEU A 98 15.06 3.30 -1.86
C LEU A 98 16.24 3.65 -0.94
N VAL A 99 16.10 3.43 0.36
CA VAL A 99 17.17 3.65 1.34
C VAL A 99 18.37 2.74 1.04
N SER A 100 18.12 1.45 0.81
CA SER A 100 19.18 0.48 0.49
C SER A 100 19.95 0.86 -0.77
N ARG A 101 19.25 1.33 -1.82
CA ARG A 101 19.89 1.78 -3.05
C ARG A 101 20.69 3.07 -2.88
N THR A 102 20.20 4.00 -2.07
CA THR A 102 20.92 5.25 -1.79
C THR A 102 22.22 4.97 -1.03
N ARG A 103 22.18 4.08 -0.03
CA ARG A 103 23.38 3.62 0.69
C ARG A 103 24.39 2.96 -0.25
N LEU A 104 23.93 2.06 -1.12
CA LEU A 104 24.79 1.35 -2.07
C LEU A 104 25.45 2.31 -3.08
N ARG A 105 24.71 3.31 -3.57
CA ARG A 105 25.28 4.38 -4.42
C ARG A 105 26.30 5.23 -3.68
N GLY A 106 26.09 5.51 -2.39
CA GLY A 106 27.05 6.22 -1.54
C GLY A 106 28.36 5.45 -1.38
N LEU A 107 28.28 4.16 -1.08
CA LEU A 107 29.44 3.27 -0.95
C LEU A 107 30.20 3.11 -2.27
N LEU A 108 29.50 2.91 -3.39
CA LEU A 108 30.14 2.82 -4.71
C LEU A 108 30.92 4.10 -5.04
N ARG A 109 30.38 5.28 -4.73
CA ARG A 109 31.09 6.56 -4.95
C ARG A 109 32.36 6.70 -4.09
N LEU A 110 32.36 6.10 -2.90
CA LEU A 110 33.53 6.09 -2.01
C LEU A 110 34.59 5.08 -2.46
N ALA A 111 34.17 3.95 -3.04
CA ALA A 111 35.09 2.92 -3.52
C ALA A 111 35.76 3.27 -4.87
N THR A 112 35.20 4.21 -5.65
CA THR A 112 35.76 4.68 -6.93
C THR A 112 36.62 5.95 -6.80
N LYS A 113 36.96 6.36 -5.57
CA LYS A 113 37.91 7.44 -5.28
C LYS A 113 39.19 6.85 -4.72
#